data_AF-A0A432M8L9-F1
#
_entry.id   AF-A0A432M8L9-F1
#
_cell.length_a   1.000
_cell.length_b   1.000
_cell.length_c   1.000
_cell.angle_alpha   90.00
_cell.angle_beta   90.00
_cell.angle_gamma   90.00
#
_symmetry.space_group_name_H-M   'P 1'
#
loop_
_entity.id
_entity.type
_entity.pdbx_description
1 polymer ?
#
loop_
_entity_poly.entity_id
_entity_poly.type
_entity_poly.pdbx_seq_one_letter_code
_entity_poly.pdbx_strand_id
1 'polypeptide(L)'
;MGRSIGFYCGSSDLEFLQRFSTSIGLHILAPLIDRELSADPVDGPFCYLSVVSGSELHPFGHPPVRLTDARDPLLAYMRAYFKNPYLVAGHIGWSDDVATLAVQTRPYFEKISRWMKKEWGRLPGGDYYVGPEARSLIDKGAQMINALPGQGTFQLIKV
;
A
#
# COMPACT_ATOMS: atom_id res chain seq x y z
N MET A 1 15.29 -8.24 7.47
CA MET A 1 15.20 -7.62 6.13
C MET A 1 13.79 -7.79 5.61
N GLY A 2 12.97 -6.73 5.68
CA GLY A 2 11.57 -6.74 5.29
C GLY A 2 11.31 -7.06 3.80
N ARG A 3 10.07 -7.35 3.47
CA ARG A 3 9.62 -7.63 2.09
C ARG A 3 8.61 -6.60 1.63
N SER A 4 8.62 -6.26 0.35
CA SER A 4 7.65 -5.34 -0.25
C SER A 4 7.01 -5.94 -1.49
N ILE A 5 5.76 -5.60 -1.73
CA ILE A 5 5.04 -5.83 -2.99
C ILE A 5 4.82 -4.46 -3.64
N GLY A 6 5.49 -4.20 -4.75
CA GLY A 6 5.24 -3.01 -5.57
C GLY A 6 4.12 -3.27 -6.56
N PHE A 7 3.25 -2.30 -6.79
CA PHE A 7 2.15 -2.45 -7.74
C PHE A 7 1.62 -1.16 -8.35
N TYR A 8 1.00 -1.29 -9.51
CA TYR A 8 0.25 -0.25 -10.20
C TYR A 8 -1.22 -0.65 -10.30
N CYS A 9 -2.12 0.27 -9.96
CA CYS A 9 -3.54 -0.01 -9.96
C CYS A 9 -4.35 1.24 -10.32
N GLY A 10 -5.45 1.05 -11.04
CA GLY A 10 -6.49 2.07 -11.21
C GLY A 10 -7.41 2.15 -10.00
N SER A 11 -8.52 2.91 -10.12
CA SER A 11 -9.45 3.11 -9.01
C SER A 11 -10.21 1.82 -8.67
N SER A 12 -10.66 1.07 -9.68
CA SER A 12 -11.38 -0.19 -9.52
C SER A 12 -10.47 -1.31 -9.02
N ASP A 13 -9.22 -1.36 -9.48
CA ASP A 13 -8.21 -2.29 -8.98
C ASP A 13 -7.95 -2.05 -7.48
N LEU A 14 -7.86 -0.77 -7.08
CA LEU A 14 -7.68 -0.35 -5.69
C LEU A 14 -8.83 -0.84 -4.82
N GLU A 15 -10.08 -0.57 -5.23
CA GLU A 15 -11.25 -1.07 -4.51
C GLU A 15 -11.22 -2.60 -4.33
N PHE A 16 -10.77 -3.34 -5.34
CA PHE A 16 -10.72 -4.78 -5.27
C PHE A 16 -9.67 -5.28 -4.27
N LEU A 17 -8.49 -4.67 -4.26
CA LEU A 17 -7.44 -4.93 -3.26
C LEU A 17 -7.93 -4.60 -1.84
N GLN A 18 -8.65 -3.49 -1.66
CA GLN A 18 -9.20 -3.10 -0.38
C GLN A 18 -10.25 -4.09 0.12
N ARG A 19 -11.20 -4.50 -0.74
CA ARG A 19 -12.20 -5.52 -0.42
C ARG A 19 -11.55 -6.86 -0.06
N PHE A 20 -10.52 -7.27 -0.80
CA PHE A 20 -9.78 -8.48 -0.48
C PHE A 20 -9.09 -8.38 0.89
N SER A 21 -8.43 -7.26 1.18
CA SER A 21 -7.76 -7.01 2.47
C SER A 21 -8.76 -7.13 3.63
N THR A 22 -9.92 -6.50 3.51
CA THR A 22 -11.00 -6.63 4.50
C THR A 22 -11.50 -8.07 4.62
N SER A 23 -11.65 -8.79 3.51
CA SER A 23 -12.13 -10.19 3.52
C SER A 23 -11.20 -11.16 4.26
N ILE A 24 -9.91 -10.82 4.35
CA ILE A 24 -8.93 -11.61 5.11
C ILE A 24 -8.73 -11.09 6.54
N GLY A 25 -9.53 -10.11 6.99
CA GLY A 25 -9.51 -9.59 8.35
C GLY A 25 -8.54 -8.42 8.57
N LEU A 26 -8.15 -7.70 7.52
CA LEU A 26 -7.31 -6.51 7.66
C LEU A 26 -8.13 -5.22 7.66
N HIS A 27 -7.72 -4.29 8.49
CA HIS A 27 -8.23 -2.93 8.57
C HIS A 27 -7.25 -1.97 7.88
N ILE A 28 -7.75 -1.15 6.97
CA ILE A 28 -6.97 -0.06 6.39
C ILE A 28 -7.00 1.11 7.35
N LEU A 29 -5.82 1.56 7.77
CA LEU A 29 -5.65 2.67 8.70
C LEU A 29 -4.97 3.81 7.95
N ALA A 30 -5.67 4.92 7.80
CA ALA A 30 -5.08 6.16 7.32
C ALA A 30 -4.53 6.95 8.53
N PRO A 31 -3.27 7.39 8.52
CA PRO A 31 -2.75 8.30 9.54
C PRO A 31 -3.48 9.64 9.38
N LEU A 32 -4.43 9.92 10.27
CA LEU A 32 -5.05 11.24 10.38
C LEU A 32 -4.10 12.11 11.21
N ILE A 33 -3.47 13.10 10.57
CA ILE A 33 -2.67 14.12 11.25
C ILE A 33 -3.50 15.39 11.32
N ASP A 34 -3.79 15.88 12.53
CA ASP A 34 -4.47 17.14 12.90
C ASP A 34 -4.63 18.23 11.79
N ARG A 35 -5.58 18.11 10.85
CA ARG A 35 -6.23 19.22 10.09
C ARG A 35 -7.31 18.78 9.07
N GLU A 36 -8.17 19.75 8.69
CA GLU A 36 -9.15 19.67 7.59
C GLU A 36 -8.47 19.38 6.24
N LEU A 37 -9.06 18.43 5.50
CA LEU A 37 -8.59 17.92 4.21
C LEU A 37 -8.49 19.04 3.17
N SER A 38 -7.33 19.18 2.55
CA SER A 38 -7.20 19.93 1.31
C SER A 38 -7.83 19.11 0.18
N ALA A 39 -8.65 19.72 -0.67
CA ALA A 39 -9.24 19.09 -1.84
C ALA A 39 -8.24 18.85 -3.00
N ASP A 40 -6.94 18.84 -2.71
CA ASP A 40 -5.85 18.64 -3.65
C ASP A 40 -5.33 17.19 -3.53
N PRO A 41 -4.95 16.46 -4.61
CA PRO A 41 -4.45 15.08 -4.56
C PRO A 41 -3.11 14.87 -3.80
N VAL A 42 -2.72 15.85 -2.97
CA VAL A 42 -1.42 16.02 -2.33
C VAL A 42 -1.42 15.47 -0.89
N ASP A 43 -2.58 15.18 -0.30
CA ASP A 43 -2.68 14.61 1.05
C ASP A 43 -2.50 13.08 1.05
N GLY A 44 -1.25 12.66 0.84
CA GLY A 44 -0.63 11.44 1.36
C GLY A 44 -1.07 10.08 0.80
N PRO A 45 -0.19 9.30 0.14
CA PRO A 45 -0.48 7.91 -0.22
C PRO A 45 -0.29 6.92 0.95
N PHE A 46 0.19 7.38 2.10
CA PHE A 46 0.69 6.51 3.15
C PHE A 46 -0.40 6.10 4.14
N CYS A 47 -0.64 4.81 4.25
CA CYS A 47 -1.59 4.12 5.11
C CYS A 47 -0.92 2.88 5.74
N TYR A 48 -1.69 2.14 6.52
CA TYR A 48 -1.29 0.84 7.06
C TYR A 48 -2.41 -0.19 6.86
N LEU A 49 -2.05 -1.46 6.85
CA LEU A 49 -2.97 -2.58 7.04
C LEU A 49 -2.72 -3.20 8.40
N SER A 50 -3.77 -3.33 9.22
CA SER A 50 -3.69 -3.86 10.57
C SER A 50 -4.59 -5.08 10.74
N VAL A 51 -4.18 -6.03 11.58
CA VAL A 51 -5.05 -7.14 12.01
C VAL A 51 -5.96 -6.76 13.17
N VAL A 52 -5.77 -5.57 13.75
CA VAL A 52 -6.62 -4.99 14.80
C VAL A 52 -7.27 -3.69 14.32
N SER A 53 -8.41 -3.35 14.89
CA SER A 53 -9.13 -2.12 14.54
C SER A 53 -8.41 -0.87 15.07
N GLY A 54 -8.79 0.30 14.54
CA GLY A 54 -8.24 1.60 14.98
C GLY A 54 -8.31 1.84 16.49
N SER A 55 -9.39 1.38 17.14
CA SER A 55 -9.63 1.53 18.58
C SER A 55 -8.75 0.63 19.46
N GLU A 56 -8.16 -0.42 18.89
CA GLU A 56 -7.34 -1.40 19.61
C GLU A 56 -5.84 -1.13 19.46
N LEU A 57 -5.46 -0.14 18.65
CA LEU A 57 -4.07 0.23 18.42
C LEU A 57 -3.47 0.89 19.64
N HIS A 58 -2.17 0.67 19.83
CA HIS A 58 -1.46 1.21 20.96
C HIS A 58 -1.59 2.76 21.02
N PRO A 59 -2.04 3.34 22.15
CA PRO A 59 -2.32 4.78 22.26
C PRO A 59 -1.08 5.68 22.40
N PHE A 60 0.14 5.27 22.00
CA PHE A 60 1.33 6.11 22.21
C PHE A 60 1.38 7.27 21.21
N GLY A 61 0.58 8.28 21.46
CA GLY A 61 0.61 9.58 20.82
C GLY A 61 -0.42 10.44 21.52
N HIS A 62 0.02 11.53 22.13
CA HIS A 62 -0.88 12.63 22.43
C HIS A 62 -0.29 13.86 21.71
N PRO A 63 -0.86 14.31 20.58
CA PRO A 63 -2.04 13.76 19.89
C PRO A 63 -1.80 12.35 19.31
N PRO A 64 -2.85 11.54 19.08
CA PRO A 64 -2.79 10.12 18.70
C PRO A 64 -2.26 9.91 17.28
N VAL A 65 -0.97 10.12 17.10
CA VAL A 65 -0.30 9.89 15.82
C VAL A 65 1.07 9.27 16.04
N ARG A 66 1.11 8.02 16.53
CA ARG A 66 2.19 7.08 16.20
C ARG A 66 1.64 5.65 16.16
N LEU A 67 1.27 5.21 14.97
CA LEU A 67 1.19 3.78 14.65
C LEU A 67 2.62 3.25 14.75
N THR A 68 2.89 2.36 15.70
CA THR A 68 4.24 1.82 15.90
C THR A 68 4.28 0.36 15.48
N ASP A 69 5.04 0.10 14.40
CA ASP A 69 5.34 -1.26 13.95
C ASP A 69 6.08 -2.09 15.01
N ALA A 70 6.53 -1.46 16.11
CA ALA A 70 7.21 -2.14 17.21
C ALA A 70 6.26 -2.71 18.28
N ARG A 71 4.98 -2.31 18.29
CA ARG A 71 3.98 -2.84 19.26
C ARG A 71 2.72 -3.35 18.60
N ASP A 72 2.35 -2.80 17.46
CA ASP A 72 1.12 -3.18 16.75
C ASP A 72 1.45 -4.05 15.52
N PRO A 73 0.69 -5.12 15.27
CA PRO A 73 0.84 -5.95 14.07
C PRO A 73 0.36 -5.21 12.81
N LEU A 74 1.28 -4.52 12.16
CA LEU A 74 1.03 -3.67 10.99
C LEU A 74 1.79 -4.13 9.73
N LEU A 75 1.19 -3.88 8.57
CA LEU A 75 1.87 -3.84 7.28
C LEU A 75 1.85 -2.39 6.77
N ALA A 76 2.99 -1.90 6.32
CA ALA A 76 3.05 -0.60 5.65
C ALA A 76 2.24 -0.68 4.36
N TYR A 77 1.43 0.34 4.07
CA TYR A 77 0.59 0.37 2.88
C TYR A 77 0.61 1.73 2.21
N MET A 78 1.33 1.83 1.09
CA MET A 78 1.26 2.98 0.21
C MET A 78 0.25 2.71 -0.89
N ARG A 79 -0.77 3.56 -0.98
CA ARG A 79 -1.81 3.52 -2.00
C ARG A 79 -1.23 3.94 -3.36
N ALA A 80 -1.41 3.10 -4.38
CA ALA A 80 -1.25 3.49 -5.78
C ALA A 80 -2.40 4.39 -6.21
N TYR A 81 -2.16 5.29 -7.15
CA TYR A 81 -3.21 6.16 -7.68
C TYR A 81 -2.90 6.60 -9.11
N PHE A 82 -3.95 6.98 -9.83
CA PHE A 82 -3.84 7.57 -11.16
C PHE A 82 -4.19 9.06 -11.11
N LYS A 83 -3.27 9.90 -11.60
CA LYS A 83 -3.45 11.33 -11.83
C LYS A 83 -2.92 11.65 -13.21
N ASN A 84 -3.79 11.64 -14.22
CA ASN A 84 -3.44 11.80 -15.63
C ASN A 84 -2.33 12.84 -15.87
N PRO A 85 -1.23 12.49 -16.57
CA PRO A 85 -0.94 11.21 -17.22
C PRO A 85 -0.29 10.15 -16.32
N TYR A 86 -0.14 10.41 -15.03
CA TYR A 86 0.71 9.62 -14.14
C TYR A 86 -0.04 8.48 -13.45
N LEU A 87 0.50 7.28 -13.55
CA LEU A 87 0.11 6.11 -12.78
C LEU A 87 1.19 5.85 -11.73
N VAL A 88 0.89 6.19 -10.47
CA VAL A 88 1.85 6.15 -9.37
C VAL A 88 1.78 4.82 -8.64
N ALA A 89 2.94 4.20 -8.41
CA ALA A 89 3.06 2.91 -7.75
C ALA A 89 2.65 2.98 -6.27
N GLY A 90 2.01 1.91 -5.82
CA GLY A 90 1.73 1.61 -4.43
C GLY A 90 2.62 0.48 -3.93
N HIS A 91 2.70 0.35 -2.61
CA HIS A 91 3.56 -0.62 -1.95
C HIS A 91 2.84 -1.24 -0.76
N ILE A 92 2.95 -2.56 -0.59
CA ILE A 92 2.63 -3.22 0.69
C ILE A 92 3.94 -3.74 1.26
N GLY A 93 4.33 -3.23 2.42
CA GLY A 93 5.55 -3.58 3.12
C GLY A 93 5.28 -4.44 4.35
N TRP A 94 6.05 -5.50 4.50
CA TRP A 94 6.13 -6.32 5.70
C TRP A 94 7.49 -6.10 6.35
N SER A 95 7.49 -5.50 7.55
CA SER A 95 8.69 -5.36 8.38
C SER A 95 8.91 -6.62 9.22
N ASP A 96 10.17 -7.00 9.39
CA ASP A 96 10.63 -8.04 10.30
C ASP A 96 11.47 -7.48 11.47
N ASP A 97 11.41 -6.16 11.71
CA ASP A 97 12.18 -5.47 12.76
C ASP A 97 11.82 -5.97 14.16
N VAL A 98 10.56 -6.37 14.38
CA VAL A 98 10.09 -7.02 15.61
C VAL A 98 9.55 -8.40 15.28
N ALA A 99 10.36 -9.43 15.57
CA ALA A 99 10.08 -10.82 15.18
C ALA A 99 8.71 -11.34 15.63
N THR A 100 8.25 -10.97 16.83
CA THR A 100 6.95 -11.40 17.37
C THR A 100 5.78 -10.82 16.58
N LEU A 101 5.86 -9.56 16.15
CA LEU A 101 4.84 -8.91 15.32
C LEU A 101 4.92 -9.37 13.87
N ALA A 102 6.13 -9.60 13.36
CA ALA A 102 6.35 -10.14 12.03
C ALA A 102 5.69 -11.51 11.84
N VAL A 103 5.74 -12.38 12.86
CA VAL A 103 5.04 -13.67 12.86
C VAL A 103 3.53 -13.51 12.73
N GLN A 104 2.95 -12.48 13.36
CA GLN A 104 1.51 -12.22 13.31
C GLN A 104 1.04 -11.68 11.95
N THR A 105 1.84 -10.82 11.31
CA THR A 105 1.45 -10.16 10.04
C THR A 105 1.84 -10.96 8.80
N ARG A 106 2.83 -11.86 8.90
CA ARG A 106 3.33 -12.68 7.78
C ARG A 106 2.24 -13.47 7.04
N PRO A 107 1.31 -14.20 7.70
CA PRO A 107 0.28 -14.96 6.99
C PRO A 107 -0.61 -14.08 6.12
N TYR A 108 -0.87 -12.84 6.55
CA TYR A 108 -1.68 -11.88 5.80
C TYR A 108 -0.92 -11.34 4.59
N PHE A 109 0.34 -10.96 4.78
CA PHE A 109 1.21 -10.55 3.68
C PHE A 109 1.33 -11.65 2.60
N GLU A 110 1.48 -12.91 3.01
CA GLU A 110 1.54 -14.05 2.09
C GLU A 110 0.20 -14.32 1.39
N LYS A 111 -0.94 -14.07 2.04
CA LYS A 111 -2.28 -14.13 1.39
C LYS A 111 -2.41 -13.05 0.32
N ILE A 112 -2.05 -11.81 0.63
CA ILE A 112 -2.05 -10.70 -0.34
C ILE A 112 -1.13 -11.01 -1.51
N SER A 113 0.11 -11.42 -1.24
CA SER A 113 1.08 -11.75 -2.30
C SER A 113 0.55 -12.84 -3.24
N ARG A 114 -0.06 -13.90 -2.70
CA ARG A 114 -0.64 -14.98 -3.51
C ARG A 114 -1.85 -14.52 -4.31
N TRP A 115 -2.71 -13.71 -3.71
CA TRP A 115 -3.88 -13.14 -4.39
C TRP A 115 -3.45 -12.23 -5.54
N MET A 116 -2.52 -11.29 -5.31
CA MET A 116 -2.02 -10.39 -6.37
C MET A 116 -1.35 -11.17 -7.51
N LYS A 117 -0.58 -12.23 -7.19
CA LYS A 117 -0.01 -13.13 -8.23
C LYS A 117 -1.05 -13.79 -9.11
N LYS A 118 -2.23 -14.08 -8.55
CA LYS A 118 -3.32 -14.75 -9.25
C LYS A 118 -4.15 -13.78 -10.08
N GLU A 119 -4.45 -12.62 -9.53
CA GLU A 119 -5.38 -11.67 -10.12
C GLU A 119 -4.70 -10.63 -11.04
N TRP A 120 -3.43 -10.29 -10.79
CA TRP A 120 -2.74 -9.18 -11.46
C TRP A 120 -1.56 -9.67 -12.30
N GLY A 121 -1.30 -8.96 -13.41
CA GLY A 121 -0.15 -9.22 -14.27
C GLY A 121 1.15 -8.73 -13.63
N ARG A 122 2.30 -9.20 -14.13
CA ARG A 122 3.63 -8.64 -13.77
C ARG A 122 4.18 -7.80 -14.92
N LEU A 123 4.85 -6.70 -14.60
CA LEU A 123 5.65 -5.97 -15.59
C LEU A 123 6.84 -6.81 -16.07
N PRO A 124 7.36 -6.54 -17.29
CA PRO A 124 8.69 -6.99 -17.69
C PRO A 124 9.72 -6.57 -16.62
N GLY A 125 10.58 -7.50 -16.21
CA GLY A 125 11.50 -7.31 -15.06
C GLY A 125 10.98 -7.89 -13.74
N GLY A 126 9.67 -8.07 -13.58
CA GLY A 126 9.08 -8.81 -12.45
C GLY A 126 8.96 -8.04 -11.13
N ASP A 127 9.37 -6.77 -11.11
CA ASP A 127 9.44 -5.93 -9.91
C ASP A 127 8.06 -5.42 -9.43
N TYR A 128 7.11 -5.24 -10.35
CA TYR A 128 5.79 -4.67 -10.05
C TYR A 128 4.65 -5.54 -10.60
N TYR A 129 3.56 -5.58 -9.84
CA TYR A 129 2.27 -6.08 -10.31
C TYR A 129 1.46 -4.96 -10.97
N VAL A 130 0.60 -5.32 -11.91
CA VAL A 130 -0.26 -4.38 -12.65
C VAL A 130 -1.68 -4.91 -12.65
N GLY A 131 -2.59 -4.15 -12.04
CA GLY A 131 -4.01 -4.44 -12.06
C GLY A 131 -4.62 -4.32 -13.48
N PRO A 132 -5.74 -5.00 -13.75
CA PRO A 132 -6.41 -4.94 -15.06
C PRO A 132 -6.72 -3.51 -15.54
N GLU A 133 -7.21 -2.63 -14.69
CA GLU A 133 -7.49 -1.24 -15.09
C GLU A 133 -6.19 -0.47 -15.33
N ALA A 134 -5.19 -0.62 -14.45
CA ALA A 134 -3.86 -0.05 -14.65
C ALA A 134 -3.26 -0.46 -16.00
N ARG A 135 -3.45 -1.71 -16.43
CA ARG A 135 -3.01 -2.15 -17.76
C ARG A 135 -3.65 -1.35 -18.88
N SER A 136 -4.98 -1.16 -18.82
CA SER A 136 -5.70 -0.34 -19.79
C SER A 136 -5.22 1.12 -19.80
N LEU A 137 -4.89 1.69 -18.64
CA LEU A 137 -4.34 3.05 -18.53
C LEU A 137 -2.95 3.16 -19.17
N ILE A 138 -2.09 2.17 -18.94
CA ILE A 138 -0.75 2.09 -19.56
C ILE A 138 -0.88 2.01 -21.09
N ASP A 139 -1.76 1.14 -21.59
CA ASP A 139 -1.98 0.98 -23.04
C ASP A 139 -2.54 2.27 -23.69
N LYS A 140 -3.21 3.13 -22.90
CA LYS A 140 -3.68 4.47 -23.30
C LYS A 140 -2.62 5.58 -23.16
N GLY A 141 -1.40 5.25 -22.76
CA GLY A 141 -0.28 6.18 -22.66
C GLY A 141 -0.03 6.77 -21.27
N ALA A 142 -0.60 6.18 -20.21
CA ALA A 142 -0.26 6.58 -18.84
C ALA A 142 1.23 6.32 -18.54
N GLN A 143 1.87 7.29 -17.88
CA GLN A 143 3.27 7.23 -17.47
C GLN A 143 3.38 6.62 -16.07
N MET A 144 4.09 5.50 -15.97
CA MET A 144 4.32 4.83 -14.69
C MET A 144 5.39 5.54 -13.86
N ILE A 145 5.07 5.81 -12.60
CA ILE A 145 5.98 6.46 -11.64
C ILE A 145 6.14 5.57 -10.41
N ASN A 146 7.39 5.22 -10.10
CA ASN A 146 7.74 4.61 -8.82
C ASN A 146 7.77 5.65 -7.72
N ALA A 147 7.06 5.40 -6.63
CA ALA A 147 7.17 6.14 -5.38
C ALA A 147 7.84 5.23 -4.33
N LEU A 148 9.14 5.41 -4.09
CA LEU A 148 9.85 4.56 -3.13
C LEU A 148 9.52 4.99 -1.69
N PRO A 149 9.15 4.04 -0.80
CA PRO A 149 8.92 4.34 0.61
C PRO A 149 10.18 4.97 1.25
N GLY A 150 10.01 6.10 1.93
CA GLY A 150 11.07 6.74 2.73
C GLY A 150 12.14 7.52 1.96
N GLN A 151 12.11 7.56 0.62
CA GLN A 151 13.15 8.27 -0.14
C GLN A 151 12.72 9.63 -0.72
N GLY A 152 11.42 9.97 -0.71
CA GLY A 152 10.92 11.23 -1.28
C GLY A 152 11.23 11.42 -2.78
N THR A 153 11.80 10.40 -3.43
CA THR A 153 12.26 10.40 -4.81
C THR A 153 11.30 9.59 -5.67
N PHE A 154 10.87 10.21 -6.76
CA PHE A 154 10.02 9.58 -7.76
C PHE A 154 10.85 9.24 -8.98
N GLN A 155 10.70 8.02 -9.52
CA GLN A 155 11.40 7.61 -10.74
C GLN A 155 10.39 7.21 -11.81
N LEU A 156 10.52 7.83 -12.98
CA LEU A 156 9.70 7.49 -14.14
C LEU A 156 10.18 6.15 -14.73
N ILE A 157 9.26 5.19 -14.88
CA ILE A 157 9.56 3.92 -15.56
C ILE A 157 9.41 4.15 -17.07
N LYS A 158 10.48 3.84 -17.82
CA LYS A 158 10.41 3.66 -19.28
C LYS A 158 10.12 2.20 -19.57
N VAL A 159 9.03 1.94 -20.30
CA VAL A 159 8.64 0.61 -20.79
C VAL A 159 9.32 0.34 -22.12
#